data_AF-A0A935H210-F1
#
_entry.id   AF-A0A935H210-F1
#
_cell.length_a   1.000
_cell.length_b   1.000
_cell.length_c   1.000
_cell.angle_alpha   90.00
_cell.angle_beta   90.00
_cell.angle_gamma   90.00
#
_symmetry.space_group_name_H-M   'P 1'
#
loop_
_entity.id
_entity.type
_entity.pdbx_description
1 polymer ?
#
loop_
_entity_poly.entity_id
_entity_poly.type
_entity_poly.pdbx_seq_one_letter_code
_entity_poly.pdbx_strand_id
1 'polypeptide(L)' 'MSWPAALPEQVKVVARVLENTVVPLRISDIEARFTGKGGWKKSLPVILETLQALGRARCEVQGWRG' A
#
# COMPACT_ATOMS: atom_id res chain seq x y z
N MET A 1 -1.32 -8.29 8.64
CA MET A 1 -1.60 -7.18 9.58
C MET A 1 -3.06 -6.79 9.49
N SER A 2 -3.70 -6.47 10.61
CA SER A 2 -5.10 -6.03 10.61
C SER A 2 -5.25 -4.70 9.90
N TRP A 3 -6.26 -4.56 9.04
CA TRP A 3 -6.51 -3.32 8.31
C TRP A 3 -7.14 -2.27 9.23
N PRO A 4 -6.54 -1.07 9.38
CA PRO A 4 -7.08 -0.03 10.25
C PRO A 4 -8.33 0.62 9.64
N ALA A 5 -9.27 1.07 10.49
CA ALA A 5 -10.51 1.69 10.04
C ALA A 5 -10.32 3.15 9.57
N ALA A 6 -9.41 3.89 10.20
CA ALA A 6 -9.16 5.30 9.88
C ALA A 6 -8.25 5.45 8.66
N LEU A 7 -8.64 6.30 7.70
CA LEU A 7 -7.88 6.53 6.46
C LEU A 7 -6.42 6.97 6.71
N PRO A 8 -6.10 7.91 7.62
CA PRO A 8 -4.70 8.28 7.87
C PRO A 8 -3.85 7.10 8.33
N GLU A 9 -4.40 6.20 9.13
CA GLU A 9 -3.72 4.98 9.58
C GLU A 9 -3.57 3.98 8.43
N GLN A 10 -4.56 3.86 7.53
CA GLN A 10 -4.45 3.04 6.31
C GLN A 10 -3.29 3.51 5.42
N VAL A 11 -3.16 4.83 5.23
CA VAL A 11 -2.04 5.39 4.47
C VAL A 11 -0.70 5.08 5.13
N LYS A 12 -0.60 5.26 6.45
CA LYS A 12 0.63 4.96 7.21
C LYS A 12 1.06 3.50 7.08
N VAL A 13 0.12 2.55 7.19
CA VAL A 13 0.47 1.13 7.10
C VAL A 13 0.88 0.72 5.68
N VAL A 14 0.27 1.29 4.63
CA VAL A 14 0.69 1.04 3.24
C VAL A 14 2.06 1.65 2.95
N ALA A 15 2.27 2.92 3.34
CA ALA A 15 3.58 3.57 3.21
C ALA A 15 4.68 2.76 3.91
N ARG A 16 4.42 2.30 5.14
CA ARG A 16 5.35 1.46 5.88
C ARG A 16 5.66 0.14 5.16
N VAL A 17 4.70 -0.50 4.50
CA VAL A 17 4.96 -1.72 3.71
C VAL A 17 5.92 -1.44 2.54
N LEU A 18 5.72 -0.31 1.85
CA LEU A 18 6.57 0.10 0.73
C LEU A 18 7.99 0.49 1.21
N GLU A 19 8.09 1.27 2.28
CA GLU A 19 9.37 1.72 2.86
C GLU A 19 10.22 0.56 3.41
N ASN A 20 9.59 -0.50 3.93
CA ASN A 20 10.31 -1.67 4.46
C ASN A 20 10.76 -2.65 3.36
N THR A 21 10.52 -2.33 2.08
CA THR A 21 10.87 -3.22 0.98
C THR A 21 11.86 -2.56 0.02
N VAL A 22 12.98 -3.23 -0.22
CA VAL A 22 14.04 -2.75 -1.12
C VAL A 22 13.68 -2.98 -2.60
N VAL A 23 12.88 -4.01 -2.87
CA VAL A 23 12.41 -4.38 -4.22
C VAL A 23 10.97 -3.89 -4.45
N PRO A 24 10.61 -3.52 -5.69
CA PRO A 24 9.23 -3.20 -6.04
C PRO A 24 8.29 -4.37 -5.71
N LEU A 25 7.17 -4.07 -5.04
CA LEU A 25 6.15 -5.06 -4.68
C LEU A 25 5.02 -5.08 -5.69
N ARG A 26 4.63 -6.25 -6.18
CA ARG A 26 3.40 -6.36 -6.97
C ARG A 26 2.20 -6.09 -6.07
N ILE A 27 1.09 -5.69 -6.69
CA ILE A 27 -0.17 -5.47 -5.96
C ILE A 27 -0.49 -6.70 -5.10
N SER A 28 -0.47 -7.91 -5.65
CA SER A 28 -0.75 -9.15 -4.91
C SER A 28 0.19 -9.39 -3.71
N ASP A 29 1.45 -8.96 -3.78
CA ASP A 29 2.39 -9.08 -2.66
C ASP A 29 2.03 -8.13 -1.52
N ILE A 30 1.56 -6.93 -1.86
CA ILE A 30 1.04 -5.93 -0.91
C ILE A 30 -0.26 -6.43 -0.29
N GLU A 31 -1.17 -6.94 -1.11
CA GLU A 31 -2.44 -7.54 -0.68
C GLU A 31 -2.21 -8.66 0.35
N ALA A 32 -1.22 -9.53 0.13
CA ALA A 32 -0.86 -10.62 1.03
C ALA A 32 -0.39 -10.14 2.43
N ARG A 33 0.05 -8.89 2.58
CA ARG A 33 0.43 -8.33 3.89
C ARG A 33 -0.79 -7.92 4.72
N PHE A 34 -1.92 -7.65 4.08
CA PHE A 34 -3.14 -7.21 4.75
C PHE A 34 -4.09 -8.38 5.01
N THR A 35 -4.61 -8.44 6.22
CA THR A 35 -5.54 -9.48 6.67
C THR A 35 -6.80 -8.80 7.21
N GLY A 36 -7.98 -9.36 6.92
CA GLY A 36 -9.27 -8.83 7.37
C GLY A 36 -10.30 -8.68 6.25
N LYS A 37 -11.54 -8.38 6.63
CA LYS A 37 -12.68 -8.33 5.70
C LYS A 37 -12.57 -7.14 4.74
N GLY A 38 -12.01 -7.38 3.55
CA GLY A 38 -12.30 -6.73 2.26
C GLY A 38 -12.14 -5.21 2.07
N GLY A 39 -12.14 -4.39 3.13
CA GLY A 39 -12.06 -2.93 3.03
C GLY A 39 -10.76 -2.45 2.40
N TRP A 40 -9.66 -3.15 2.68
CA TRP A 40 -8.36 -2.87 2.12
C TRP A 40 -8.32 -3.00 0.59
N LYS A 41 -9.08 -3.93 -0.03
CA LYS A 41 -9.09 -4.09 -1.48
C LYS A 41 -9.59 -2.85 -2.22
N LYS A 42 -10.56 -2.14 -1.64
CA LYS A 42 -11.12 -0.92 -2.24
C LYS A 42 -10.25 0.30 -1.95
N SER A 43 -9.71 0.39 -0.74
CA SER A 43 -8.90 1.54 -0.32
C SER A 43 -7.47 1.49 -0.88
N LEU A 44 -6.90 0.30 -1.09
CA LEU A 44 -5.49 0.13 -1.46
C LEU A 44 -5.14 0.84 -2.77
N PRO A 45 -5.89 0.70 -3.89
CA PRO A 45 -5.60 1.45 -5.12
C PRO A 45 -5.58 2.96 -4.89
N VAL A 46 -6.58 3.51 -4.21
CA VAL A 46 -6.68 4.95 -3.91
C VAL A 46 -5.51 5.44 -3.04
N ILE A 47 -5.09 4.64 -2.06
CA ILE A 47 -3.95 4.98 -1.20
C ILE A 47 -2.64 4.96 -2.00
N LEU A 48 -2.44 3.97 -2.87
CA LEU A 48 -1.24 3.88 -3.72
C LEU A 48 -1.15 5.05 -4.69
N GLU A 49 -2.26 5.42 -5.33
CA GLU A 49 -2.36 6.63 -6.17
C GLU A 49 -2.06 7.90 -5.37
N THR A 50 -2.59 8.02 -4.14
CA THR A 50 -2.32 9.16 -3.26
C THR A 50 -0.85 9.23 -2.88
N LEU A 51 -0.25 8.11 -2.49
CA LEU A 51 1.18 8.06 -2.16
C LEU A 51 2.05 8.39 -3.38
N GLN A 52 1.64 7.96 -4.58
CA GLN A 52 2.30 8.33 -5.83
C GLN A 52 2.25 9.83 -6.09
N ALA A 53 1.07 10.44 -5.98
CA ALA A 53 0.87 11.86 -6.18
C ALA A 53 1.69 12.70 -5.17
N LEU A 54 1.87 12.17 -3.95
CA LEU A 54 2.72 12.78 -2.91
C LEU A 54 4.21 12.50 -3.09
N GLY A 55 4.62 11.69 -4.08
CA GLY A 55 6.01 11.30 -4.30
C GLY A 55 6.59 10.35 -3.24
N ARG A 56 5.73 9.74 -2.43
CA ARG A 56 6.07 8.74 -1.38
C ARG A 56 5.93 7.29 -1.85
N ALA A 57 5.46 7.10 -3.07
CA ALA A 57 5.49 5.83 -3.76
C ALA A 57 5.71 6.06 -5.25
N ARG A 58 6.18 5.04 -5.95
CA ARG A 58 6.34 5.04 -7.39
C ARG A 58 5.79 3.74 -7.94
N CYS A 59 4.97 3.84 -8.99
CA CYS A 59 4.56 2.70 -9.78
C CYS A 59 5.64 2.44 -10.84
N GLU A 60 6.40 1.37 -10.67
CA GLU A 60 7.40 0.88 -11.61
C GLU A 60 6.86 -0.31 -12.41
N VAL A 61 7.53 -0.68 -13.50
CA VAL A 61 7.16 -1.84 -14.33
C VAL A 61 7.06 -3.14 -13.51
N GLN A 62 7.88 -3.26 -12.45
CA GLN A 62 7.94 -4.44 -11.60
C GLN A 62 6.98 -4.39 -10.41
N GLY A 63 6.36 -3.24 -10.12
CA GLY A 63 5.46 -3.06 -8.98
C GLY A 63 5.59 -1.69 -8.31
N TRP A 64 5.09 -1.58 -7.09
CA TRP A 64 5.11 -0.37 -6.28
C TRP A 64 6.36 -0.32 -5.40
N ARG A 65 6.97 0.87 -5.34
CA ARG A 65 8.15 1.15 -4.52
C ARG A 65 7.91 2.38 -3.65
N GLY A 66 8.44 2.40 -2.42
CA GLY A 66 8.45 3.56 -1.51
C GLY A 66 9.50 4.59 -1.88
#